data_AF-A0A5C1WAU1-F1
#
_entry.id   AF-A0A5C1WAU1-F1
#
_cell.length_a   1.000
_cell.length_b   1.000
_cell.length_c   1.000
_cell.angle_alpha   90.00
_cell.angle_beta   90.00
_cell.angle_gamma   90.00
#
_symmetry.space_group_name_H-M   'P 1'
#
loop_
_entity.id
_entity.type
_entity.pdbx_description
1 polymer ?
#
loop_
_entity_poly.entity_id
_entity_poly.type
_entity_poly.pdbx_seq_one_letter_code
_entity_poly.pdbx_strand_id
1 'polypeptide(L)'
;MSTAARDSSHANIFKSMKDITFEQTISHQCGVTMNDSVEARAIAEFMGKKEGVIVTYQPALIRIDGDGKLIFKMDEISEYLGREMTAEIFEVNTSTHYGRMVRVDDNTVILFGNMDEVFEYI
;
A
#
# COMPACT_ATOMS: atom_id res chain seq x y z
N MET A 1 26.25 -14.14 -28.95
CA MET A 1 26.25 -12.92 -28.12
C MET A 1 25.20 -11.99 -28.71
N SER A 2 23.97 -12.08 -28.20
CA SER A 2 22.81 -11.33 -28.72
C SER A 2 22.86 -9.91 -28.18
N THR A 3 23.11 -8.93 -29.05
CA THR A 3 22.94 -7.51 -28.75
C THR A 3 21.46 -7.16 -28.93
N ALA A 4 20.66 -7.49 -27.92
CA ALA A 4 19.29 -7.01 -27.81
C ALA A 4 19.13 -6.26 -26.48
N ALA A 5 18.45 -5.12 -26.56
CA ALA A 5 18.06 -4.22 -25.48
C ALA A 5 19.09 -3.18 -25.01
N ARG A 6 19.14 -2.07 -25.73
CA ARG A 6 19.21 -0.72 -25.14
C ARG A 6 18.56 0.27 -26.11
N ASP A 7 17.23 0.19 -26.20
CA ASP A 7 16.44 1.30 -26.74
C ASP A 7 16.38 2.36 -25.65
N SER A 8 17.18 3.42 -25.83
CA SER A 8 17.26 4.58 -24.96
C SER A 8 16.35 5.69 -25.48
N SER A 9 15.06 5.42 -25.59
CA SER A 9 14.05 6.47 -25.65
C SER A 9 13.95 7.09 -24.26
N HIS A 10 14.83 8.06 -23.99
CA HIS A 10 14.82 8.88 -22.77
C HIS A 10 13.58 9.77 -22.72
N ALA A 11 12.40 9.19 -22.48
CA ALA A 11 11.32 9.93 -21.85
C ALA A 11 11.76 10.15 -20.40
N ASN A 12 12.20 11.37 -20.09
CA ASN A 12 12.42 11.76 -18.70
C ASN A 12 11.09 11.58 -17.96
N ILE A 13 10.98 10.50 -17.19
CA ILE A 13 9.85 10.23 -16.28
C ILE A 13 9.74 11.29 -15.17
N PHE A 14 10.80 12.08 -14.98
CA PHE A 14 10.87 13.16 -14.02
C PHE A 14 10.47 14.47 -14.70
N LYS A 15 9.50 15.18 -14.11
CA LYS A 15 9.19 16.56 -14.47
C LYS A 15 10.44 17.42 -14.33
N SER A 16 10.67 18.34 -15.27
CA SER A 16 11.71 19.36 -15.13
C SER A 16 11.48 20.12 -13.82
N MET A 17 12.55 20.48 -13.09
CA MET A 17 12.41 21.24 -11.84
C MET A 17 11.66 22.57 -12.04
N LYS A 18 11.68 23.13 -13.25
CA LYS A 18 10.91 24.34 -13.61
C LYS A 18 9.40 24.11 -13.65
N ASP A 19 8.97 22.85 -13.80
CA ASP A 19 7.57 22.43 -13.92
C ASP A 19 7.04 21.79 -12.62
N ILE A 20 7.82 21.84 -11.54
CA ILE A 20 7.43 21.37 -10.20
C ILE A 20 6.92 22.58 -9.41
N THR A 21 5.62 22.57 -9.07
CA THR A 21 5.03 23.49 -8.11
C THR A 21 5.17 22.92 -6.70
N PHE A 22 5.70 23.72 -5.78
CA PHE A 22 5.77 23.39 -4.36
C PHE A 22 4.53 23.93 -3.67
N GLU A 23 3.53 23.08 -3.47
CA GLU A 23 2.32 23.41 -2.74
C GLU A 23 2.36 22.74 -1.37
N GLN A 24 2.14 23.51 -0.31
CA GLN A 24 2.00 22.97 1.05
C GLN A 24 0.53 22.54 1.27
N THR A 25 0.13 21.47 0.59
CA THR A 25 -1.20 20.88 0.71
C THR A 25 -1.18 19.62 1.56
N ILE A 26 -2.31 19.29 2.19
CA ILE A 26 -2.47 18.05 2.94
C ILE A 26 -2.59 16.90 1.93
N SER A 27 -1.76 15.88 2.08
CA SER A 27 -1.89 14.64 1.31
C SER A 27 -2.86 13.71 2.03
N HIS A 28 -3.86 13.22 1.32
CA HIS A 28 -4.77 12.18 1.80
C HIS A 28 -4.30 10.78 1.41
N GLN A 29 -3.09 10.65 0.85
CA GLN A 29 -2.55 9.36 0.47
C GLN A 29 -2.12 8.57 1.71
N CYS A 30 -2.39 7.27 1.67
CA CYS A 30 -1.89 6.33 2.65
C CYS A 30 -1.42 5.06 1.94
N GLY A 31 -0.54 4.30 2.59
CA GLY A 31 -0.06 3.07 2.01
C GLY A 31 0.83 2.26 2.93
N VAL A 32 0.90 0.97 2.63
CA VAL A 32 1.69 -0.01 3.36
C VAL A 32 2.67 -0.68 2.40
N THR A 33 3.89 -0.86 2.87
CA THR A 33 4.93 -1.64 2.18
C THR A 33 5.18 -2.90 2.98
N MET A 34 5.05 -4.04 2.31
CA MET A 34 5.16 -5.37 2.89
C MET A 34 6.34 -6.11 2.28
N ASN A 35 6.94 -7.05 3.01
CA ASN A 35 7.91 -7.97 2.42
C ASN A 35 7.21 -8.92 1.44
N ASP A 36 7.90 -9.37 0.40
CA ASP A 36 7.34 -10.33 -0.54
C ASP A 36 7.17 -11.72 0.11
N SER A 37 5.99 -11.95 0.69
CA SER A 37 5.54 -13.23 1.27
C SER A 37 4.24 -13.70 0.63
N VAL A 38 3.83 -14.94 0.95
CA VAL A 38 2.56 -15.50 0.47
C VAL A 38 1.37 -14.70 1.01
N GLU A 39 1.45 -14.25 2.26
CA GLU A 39 0.49 -13.39 2.94
C GLU A 39 0.38 -12.04 2.22
N ALA A 40 1.52 -11.37 2.00
CA ALA A 40 1.57 -10.07 1.36
C ALA A 40 1.03 -10.12 -0.09
N ARG A 41 1.33 -11.18 -0.84
CA ARG A 41 0.77 -11.38 -2.19
C ARG A 41 -0.75 -11.52 -2.18
N ALA A 42 -1.30 -12.31 -1.26
CA ALA A 42 -2.74 -12.46 -1.13
C ALA A 42 -3.43 -11.16 -0.72
N ILE A 43 -2.85 -10.42 0.23
CA ILE A 43 -3.35 -9.09 0.64
C ILE A 43 -3.31 -8.13 -0.54
N ALA A 44 -2.22 -8.11 -1.30
CA ALA A 44 -2.07 -7.24 -2.46
C ALA A 44 -3.09 -7.57 -3.57
N GLU A 45 -3.29 -8.84 -3.88
CA GLU A 45 -4.30 -9.26 -4.85
C GLU A 45 -5.73 -8.95 -4.39
N PHE A 46 -6.01 -9.13 -3.10
CA PHE A 46 -7.31 -8.80 -2.51
C PHE A 46 -7.57 -7.29 -2.55
N MET A 47 -6.61 -6.50 -2.08
CA MET A 47 -6.72 -5.03 -2.01
C MET A 47 -6.71 -4.39 -3.40
N GLY A 48 -5.98 -4.94 -4.36
CA GLY A 48 -5.94 -4.46 -5.74
C GLY A 48 -7.27 -4.57 -6.49
N LYS A 49 -8.27 -5.28 -5.94
CA LYS A 49 -9.65 -5.32 -6.46
C LYS A 49 -10.50 -4.14 -5.98
N LYS A 50 -10.04 -3.39 -4.97
CA LYS A 50 -10.77 -2.25 -4.42
C LYS A 50 -10.50 -0.98 -5.25
N GLU A 51 -11.51 -0.15 -5.40
CA GLU A 51 -11.38 1.13 -6.11
C GLU A 51 -10.39 2.06 -5.38
N GLY A 52 -9.59 2.79 -6.16
CA GLY A 52 -8.61 3.75 -5.60
C GLY A 52 -7.36 3.12 -5.00
N VAL A 53 -7.20 1.79 -5.06
CA VAL A 53 -6.00 1.09 -4.59
C VAL A 53 -5.03 0.82 -5.74
N ILE A 54 -3.75 1.14 -5.53
CA ILE A 54 -2.66 0.88 -6.46
C ILE A 54 -1.68 -0.09 -5.81
N VAL A 55 -1.41 -1.20 -6.49
CA VAL A 55 -0.43 -2.20 -6.05
C VAL A 55 0.81 -2.12 -6.91
N THR A 56 1.97 -1.96 -6.29
CA THR A 56 3.27 -1.94 -6.96
C THR A 56 4.14 -3.08 -6.44
N TYR A 57 4.51 -4.00 -7.35
CA TYR A 57 5.44 -5.09 -7.05
C TYR A 57 6.88 -4.64 -7.28
N GLN A 58 7.72 -4.81 -6.26
CA GLN A 58 9.15 -4.58 -6.29
C GLN A 58 9.88 -5.91 -6.03
N PRO A 59 11.20 -6.02 -6.32
CA PRO A 59 11.89 -7.32 -6.27
C PRO A 59 11.80 -8.11 -4.96
N ALA A 60 11.60 -7.43 -3.81
CA ALA A 60 11.47 -8.07 -2.50
C ALA A 60 10.35 -7.45 -1.63
N LEU A 61 9.60 -6.51 -2.20
CA LEU A 61 8.59 -5.72 -1.49
C LEU A 61 7.32 -5.59 -2.32
N ILE A 62 6.20 -5.49 -1.65
CA ILE A 62 4.92 -5.17 -2.27
C ILE A 62 4.40 -3.91 -1.61
N ARG A 63 4.11 -2.90 -2.41
CA ARG A 63 3.55 -1.64 -1.94
C ARG A 63 2.08 -1.55 -2.33
N ILE A 64 1.24 -1.23 -1.36
CA ILE A 64 -0.21 -1.03 -1.52
C ILE A 64 -0.50 0.40 -1.12
N ASP A 65 -0.87 1.21 -2.09
CA ASP A 65 -1.18 2.63 -1.92
C ASP A 65 -2.68 2.87 -2.15
N GLY A 66 -3.23 3.85 -1.44
CA GLY A 66 -4.61 4.30 -1.60
C GLY A 66 -4.78 5.76 -1.23
N ASP A 67 -6.00 6.26 -1.43
CA ASP A 67 -6.42 7.62 -1.08
C ASP A 67 -7.51 7.60 -0.01
N GLY A 68 -7.44 8.53 0.94
CA GLY A 68 -8.35 8.64 2.08
C GLY A 68 -8.06 7.59 3.16
N LYS A 69 -8.39 6.31 2.90
CA LYS A 69 -8.13 5.19 3.83
C LYS A 69 -8.04 3.84 3.16
N LEU A 70 -7.25 2.94 3.75
CA LEU A 70 -7.19 1.53 3.41
C LEU A 70 -7.70 0.70 4.59
N ILE A 71 -8.70 -0.15 4.35
CA ILE A 71 -9.29 -1.03 5.36
C ILE A 71 -8.89 -2.47 5.05
N PHE A 72 -8.18 -3.08 6.00
CA PHE A 72 -7.76 -4.47 5.99
C PHE A 72 -8.59 -5.25 7.00
N LYS A 73 -9.42 -6.15 6.48
CA LYS A 73 -10.25 -7.05 7.27
C LYS A 73 -9.67 -8.45 7.25
N MET A 74 -9.29 -8.95 8.41
CA MET A 74 -8.53 -10.19 8.55
C MET A 74 -9.36 -11.40 8.17
N ASP A 75 -10.66 -11.43 8.45
CA ASP A 75 -11.61 -12.45 8.02
C ASP A 75 -11.73 -12.55 6.49
N GLU A 76 -11.95 -11.43 5.80
CA GLU A 76 -12.05 -11.37 4.34
C GLU A 76 -10.72 -11.77 3.68
N ILE A 77 -9.60 -11.35 4.25
CA ILE A 77 -8.26 -11.74 3.78
C ILE A 77 -8.00 -13.22 4.05
N SER A 78 -8.41 -13.75 5.20
CA SER A 78 -8.27 -15.16 5.56
C SER A 78 -9.03 -16.06 4.59
N GLU A 79 -10.27 -15.68 4.25
CA GLU A 79 -11.08 -16.39 3.26
C GLU A 79 -10.40 -16.39 1.89
N TYR A 80 -9.86 -15.24 1.45
CA TYR A 80 -9.13 -15.15 0.18
C TYR A 80 -7.85 -15.98 0.17
N LEU A 81 -7.10 -15.96 1.28
CA LEU A 81 -5.82 -16.65 1.42
C LEU A 81 -5.98 -18.17 1.66
N GLY A 82 -7.14 -18.61 2.16
CA GLY A 82 -7.42 -20.01 2.50
C GLY A 82 -6.73 -20.49 3.78
N ARG A 83 -6.20 -19.57 4.60
CA ARG A 83 -5.64 -19.84 5.94
C ARG A 83 -5.91 -18.65 6.85
N GLU A 84 -5.79 -18.88 8.15
CA GLU A 84 -5.98 -17.83 9.14
C GLU A 84 -4.99 -16.68 8.94
N MET A 85 -5.54 -15.48 8.84
CA MET A 85 -4.86 -14.21 8.86
C MET A 85 -5.28 -13.49 10.14
N THR A 86 -4.31 -12.99 10.91
CA THR A 86 -4.56 -12.15 12.10
C THR A 86 -3.88 -10.80 11.95
N ALA A 87 -4.26 -9.83 12.78
CA ALA A 87 -3.63 -8.52 12.79
C ALA A 87 -2.11 -8.61 13.08
N GLU A 88 -1.68 -9.54 13.93
CA GLU A 88 -0.26 -9.77 14.23
C GLU A 88 0.49 -10.31 13.01
N ILE A 89 -0.10 -11.24 12.24
CA ILE A 89 0.49 -11.74 10.99
C ILE A 89 0.59 -10.60 9.97
N PHE A 90 -0.41 -9.73 9.92
CA PHE A 90 -0.40 -8.55 9.06
C PHE A 90 0.76 -7.61 9.43
N GLU A 91 0.94 -7.33 10.71
CA GLU A 91 2.02 -6.46 11.22
C GLU A 91 3.40 -7.08 10.99
N VAL A 92 3.57 -8.40 11.17
CA VAL A 92 4.85 -9.09 10.90
C VAL A 92 5.27 -8.98 9.43
N ASN A 93 4.30 -9.00 8.50
CA ASN A 93 4.59 -8.86 7.08
C ASN A 93 4.72 -7.39 6.63
N THR A 94 4.35 -6.45 7.50
CA THR A 94 4.41 -5.02 7.21
C THR A 94 5.79 -4.47 7.55
N SER A 95 6.53 -4.02 6.54
CA SER A 95 7.85 -3.41 6.74
C SER A 95 7.76 -1.94 7.15
N THR A 96 6.86 -1.18 6.52
CA THR A 96 6.62 0.23 6.84
C THR A 96 5.25 0.65 6.31
N HIS A 97 4.71 1.74 6.85
CA HIS A 97 3.49 2.37 6.36
C HIS A 97 3.63 3.89 6.43
N TYR A 98 2.89 4.59 5.57
CA TYR A 98 2.68 6.03 5.67
C TYR A 98 1.18 6.33 5.77
N GLY A 99 0.86 7.41 6.47
CA GLY A 99 -0.46 7.59 7.07
C GLY A 99 -0.49 6.98 8.48
N ARG A 100 -1.67 7.02 9.10
CA ARG A 100 -1.88 6.60 10.48
C ARG A 100 -2.54 5.22 10.52
N MET A 101 -1.79 4.22 10.96
CA MET A 101 -2.31 2.88 11.17
C MET A 101 -2.99 2.77 12.54
N VAL A 102 -4.20 2.24 12.56
CA VAL A 102 -4.99 1.98 13.76
C VAL A 102 -5.57 0.57 13.65
N ARG A 103 -5.25 -0.28 14.61
CA ARG A 103 -5.95 -1.54 14.85
C ARG A 103 -7.21 -1.23 15.65
N VAL A 104 -8.37 -1.32 15.02
CA VAL A 104 -9.67 -0.99 15.65
C VAL A 104 -10.11 -2.13 16.56
N ASP A 105 -9.90 -3.37 16.11
CA ASP A 105 -10.17 -4.60 16.83
C ASP A 105 -9.25 -5.73 16.30
N ASP A 106 -9.48 -6.98 16.71
CA ASP A 106 -8.68 -8.13 16.28
C ASP A 106 -8.86 -8.50 14.80
N ASN A 107 -9.95 -8.03 14.17
CA ASN A 107 -10.30 -8.32 12.78
C ASN A 107 -9.96 -7.16 11.83
N THR A 108 -9.84 -5.93 12.33
CA THR A 108 -9.86 -4.73 11.48
C THR A 108 -8.64 -3.84 11.75
N VAL A 109 -7.82 -3.68 10.72
CA VAL A 109 -6.73 -2.70 10.68
C VAL A 109 -7.08 -1.64 9.64
N ILE A 110 -7.05 -0.37 10.03
CA ILE A 110 -7.32 0.77 9.15
C ILE A 110 -6.06 1.62 9.05
N LEU A 111 -5.70 1.98 7.83
CA LEU A 111 -4.65 2.95 7.54
C LEU A 111 -5.29 4.23 6.99
N PHE A 112 -5.17 5.32 7.73
CA PHE A 112 -5.76 6.62 7.38
C PHE A 112 -4.74 7.53 6.70
N GLY A 113 -5.13 8.14 5.59
CA GLY A 113 -4.41 9.24 4.96
C GLY A 113 -4.82 10.61 5.49
N ASN A 114 -6.05 10.75 6.01
CA ASN A 114 -6.54 11.96 6.67
C ASN A 114 -6.51 11.83 8.20
N MET A 115 -5.87 12.78 8.89
CA MET A 115 -5.81 12.80 10.35
C MET A 115 -7.14 13.17 11.02
N ASP A 116 -8.01 13.92 10.33
CA ASP A 116 -9.32 14.29 10.88
C ASP A 116 -10.19 13.04 11.12
N GLU A 117 -10.12 12.05 10.23
CA GLU A 117 -10.82 10.77 10.38
C GLU A 117 -10.26 9.89 11.51
N VAL A 118 -9.01 10.12 11.93
CA VAL A 118 -8.38 9.33 13.00
C VAL A 118 -8.94 9.71 14.37
N PHE A 119 -9.34 10.98 14.58
CA PHE A 119 -9.80 11.47 15.89
C PHE A 119 -11.00 10.70 16.46
N GLU A 120 -11.76 10.00 15.62
CA GLU A 120 -12.87 9.14 16.07
C GLU A 120 -12.42 7.85 16.76
N TYR A 121 -11.12 7.50 16.66
CA TYR A 121 -10.53 6.25 17.13
C TYR A 121 -9.48 6.41 18.24
N ILE A 122 -9.29 7.63 18.78
CA ILE A 122 -8.31 7.98 19.83
C ILE A 122 -9.02 8.69 20.99
#